data_AF-A0A6J1MKI0-F1
#
_entry.id   AF-A0A6J1MKI0-F1
#
_cell.length_a   1.000
_cell.length_b   1.000
_cell.length_c   1.000
_cell.angle_alpha   90.00
_cell.angle_beta   90.00
_cell.angle_gamma   90.00
#
_symmetry.space_group_name_H-M   'P 1'
#
loop_
_entity.id
_entity.type
_entity.pdbx_description
1 polymer ?
#
loop_
_entity_poly.entity_id
_entity_poly.type
_entity_poly.pdbx_seq_one_letter_code
_entity_poly.pdbx_strand_id
1 'polypeptide(L)'
;MMTNRFAFAALALMTICLLAISRTDAAPMPSQSSNGGYGGYNELEEVPDDLLMELMTRFGRTIIRARNDLENSKRTVDFGLARGYSGTQEAKHRMGLAAANFPGGPGRRRRSETDA
;
A
#
# COMPACT_ATOMS: atom_id res chain seq x y z
N MET A 1 16.86 36.47 20.44
CA MET A 1 16.93 35.49 21.55
C MET A 1 15.77 34.47 21.59
N MET A 2 14.64 34.70 20.93
CA MET A 2 13.49 33.76 20.95
C MET A 2 13.64 32.57 19.98
N THR A 3 14.31 32.74 18.84
CA THR A 3 14.53 31.70 17.82
C THR A 3 15.36 30.51 18.33
N ASN A 4 16.39 30.77 19.13
CA ASN A 4 17.22 29.70 19.69
C ASN A 4 16.42 28.82 20.66
N ARG A 5 15.50 29.42 21.44
CA ARG A 5 14.64 28.68 22.38
C ARG A 5 13.67 27.75 21.66
N PHE A 6 13.11 28.19 20.53
CA PHE A 6 12.29 27.35 19.67
C PHE A 6 13.08 26.23 19.00
N ALA A 7 14.32 26.51 18.55
CA ALA A 7 15.20 25.49 17.98
C ALA A 7 15.56 24.40 19.01
N PHE A 8 15.86 24.79 20.25
CA PHE A 8 16.12 23.83 21.34
C PHE A 8 14.88 23.01 21.70
N ALA A 9 13.69 23.61 21.72
CA ALA A 9 12.44 22.90 21.98
C ALA A 9 12.12 21.88 20.86
N ALA A 10 12.35 22.25 19.60
CA ALA A 10 12.17 21.37 18.46
C ALA A 10 13.15 20.18 18.48
N LEU A 11 14.42 20.43 18.81
CA LEU A 11 15.43 19.37 18.97
C LEU A 11 15.08 18.42 20.13
N ALA A 12 14.61 18.95 21.26
CA ALA A 12 14.17 18.14 22.39
C ALA A 12 12.95 17.26 22.06
N LEU A 13 11.99 17.78 21.29
CA LEU A 13 10.87 16.96 20.82
C LEU A 13 11.31 15.85 19.87
N MET A 14 12.25 16.15 18.97
CA MET A 14 12.76 15.19 17.99
C MET A 14 13.51 14.04 18.69
N THR A 15 14.33 14.33 19.71
CA THR A 15 15.02 13.30 20.49
C THR A 15 14.06 12.43 21.30
N ILE A 16 13.00 13.02 21.87
CA ILE A 16 11.95 12.28 22.58
C ILE A 16 11.22 11.31 21.64
N CYS A 17 10.89 11.74 20.42
CA CYS A 17 10.27 10.87 19.42
C CYS A 17 11.17 9.69 19.02
N LEU A 18 12.47 9.94 18.82
CA LEU A 18 13.43 8.88 18.51
C LEU A 18 13.55 7.86 19.64
N LEU A 19 13.60 8.31 20.89
CA LEU A 19 13.62 7.43 22.06
C LEU A 19 12.35 6.57 22.18
N ALA A 20 11.19 7.11 21.83
CA ALA A 20 9.93 6.37 21.82
C ALA A 20 9.91 5.25 20.77
N ILE A 21 10.48 5.50 19.58
CA ILE A 21 10.61 4.50 18.52
C ILE A 21 11.61 3.41 18.92
N SER A 22 12.73 3.76 19.57
CA SER A 22 13.70 2.76 20.04
C SER A 22 13.19 1.85 21.17
N ARG A 23 12.07 2.21 21.82
CA ARG A 23 11.43 1.42 22.88
C ARG A 23 10.31 0.51 22.38
N THR A 24 10.08 0.43 21.07
CA THR A 24 9.08 -0.51 20.53
C THR A 24 9.61 -1.93 20.64
N ASP A 25 9.14 -2.69 21.63
CA ASP A 25 9.37 -4.13 21.69
C ASP A 25 8.65 -4.81 20.52
N ALA A 26 9.40 -5.54 19.69
CA ALA A 26 8.83 -6.37 18.63
C ALA A 26 8.20 -7.62 19.26
N ALA A 27 6.96 -7.93 18.89
CA ALA A 27 6.33 -9.18 19.29
C ALA A 27 7.12 -10.39 18.73
N PRO A 28 7.25 -11.50 19.48
CA PRO A 28 7.98 -12.68 19.01
C PRO A 28 7.36 -13.24 17.72
N MET A 29 8.20 -13.43 16.70
CA MET A 29 7.82 -14.16 15.48
C MET A 29 7.66 -15.65 15.83
N PRO A 30 6.50 -16.28 15.60
CA PRO A 30 6.34 -17.71 15.85
C PRO A 30 7.14 -18.50 14.81
N SER A 31 8.18 -19.20 15.24
CA SER A 31 8.80 -20.25 14.44
C SER A 31 7.84 -21.44 14.40
N GLN A 32 7.22 -21.69 13.24
CA GLN A 32 6.56 -22.96 12.98
C GLN A 32 7.62 -24.06 12.87
N SER A 33 8.09 -24.52 14.02
CA SER A 33 8.71 -25.82 14.18
C SER A 33 7.59 -26.85 14.26
N SER A 34 7.15 -27.35 13.10
CA SER A 34 6.40 -28.62 13.05
C SER A 34 7.30 -29.67 12.40
N ASN A 35 8.06 -30.36 13.26
CA ASN A 35 8.21 -31.82 13.26
C ASN A 35 8.36 -32.46 11.85
N GLY A 36 9.56 -32.70 11.33
CA GLY A 36 10.43 -33.77 11.83
C GLY A 36 10.08 -35.13 11.19
N GLY A 37 10.81 -35.49 10.13
CA GLY A 37 11.11 -36.89 9.78
C GLY A 37 10.24 -37.58 8.71
N TYR A 38 10.90 -38.45 7.93
CA TYR A 38 10.43 -39.30 6.82
C TYR A 38 10.29 -38.56 5.47
N GLY A 39 11.21 -38.68 4.50
CA GLY A 39 12.12 -39.78 4.20
C GLY A 39 11.38 -40.89 3.47
N GLY A 40 11.40 -40.88 2.13
CA GLY A 40 10.87 -41.98 1.33
C GLY A 40 10.21 -41.50 0.04
N TYR A 41 11.00 -41.37 -1.02
CA TYR A 41 10.46 -41.55 -2.36
C TYR A 41 9.99 -43.00 -2.45
N ASN A 42 8.69 -43.26 -2.40
CA ASN A 42 8.15 -44.52 -2.87
C ASN A 42 6.81 -44.27 -3.56
N GLU A 43 6.85 -44.57 -4.85
CA GLU A 43 5.76 -44.93 -5.74
C GLU A 43 4.74 -43.86 -6.12
N LEU A 44 4.39 -43.89 -7.42
CA LEU A 44 3.14 -43.37 -7.94
C LEU A 44 1.99 -44.05 -7.17
N GLU A 45 1.68 -43.56 -5.98
CA GLU A 45 0.42 -43.85 -5.33
C GLU A 45 -0.64 -43.13 -6.15
N GLU A 46 -1.38 -43.93 -6.92
CA GLU A 46 -2.56 -43.53 -7.66
C GLU A 46 -3.43 -42.68 -6.72
N VAL A 47 -3.38 -41.37 -6.91
CA VAL A 47 -4.09 -40.42 -6.03
C VAL A 47 -5.56 -40.83 -6.09
N PRO A 48 -6.16 -41.26 -4.97
CA PRO A 48 -7.53 -41.77 -5.00
C PRO A 48 -8.45 -40.68 -5.55
N ASP A 49 -9.29 -41.04 -6.52
CA ASP A 49 -10.16 -40.08 -7.24
C ASP A 49 -11.03 -39.25 -6.29
N ASP A 50 -11.37 -39.81 -5.12
CA ASP A 50 -12.08 -39.12 -4.05
C ASP A 50 -11.28 -37.96 -3.45
N LEU A 51 -9.96 -38.13 -3.27
CA LEU A 51 -9.06 -37.09 -2.78
C LEU A 51 -8.86 -36.01 -3.84
N LEU A 52 -8.72 -36.41 -5.11
CA LEU A 52 -8.65 -35.47 -6.23
C LEU A 52 -9.94 -34.66 -6.35
N MET A 53 -11.10 -35.32 -6.27
CA MET A 53 -12.41 -34.68 -6.29
C MET A 53 -12.61 -33.74 -5.11
N GLU A 54 -12.18 -34.13 -3.90
CA GLU A 54 -12.19 -33.26 -2.73
C GLU A 54 -11.31 -32.04 -2.93
N LEU A 55 -10.10 -32.23 -3.44
CA LEU A 55 -9.13 -31.17 -3.72
C LEU A 55 -9.68 -30.21 -4.80
N MET A 56 -10.24 -30.73 -5.88
CA MET A 56 -10.88 -29.96 -6.94
C MET A 56 -12.11 -29.19 -6.43
N THR A 57 -12.91 -29.80 -5.56
CA THR A 57 -14.08 -29.14 -4.95
C THR A 57 -13.67 -28.05 -3.96
N ARG A 58 -12.56 -28.24 -3.22
CA ARG A 58 -11.99 -27.21 -2.34
C ARG A 58 -11.42 -26.07 -3.16
N PHE A 59 -10.63 -26.35 -4.21
CA PHE A 59 -10.09 -25.32 -5.10
C PHE A 59 -11.17 -24.58 -5.87
N GLY A 60 -12.15 -25.27 -6.44
CA GLY A 60 -13.28 -24.65 -7.14
C GLY A 60 -14.05 -23.70 -6.22
N ARG A 61 -14.30 -24.11 -4.97
CA ARG A 61 -14.93 -23.25 -3.95
C ARG A 61 -14.09 -22.04 -3.56
N THR A 62 -12.76 -22.16 -3.54
CA THR A 62 -11.85 -21.03 -3.23
C THR A 62 -11.74 -20.07 -4.42
N ILE A 63 -11.60 -20.59 -5.64
CA ILE A 63 -11.50 -19.80 -6.87
C ILE A 63 -12.80 -19.04 -7.14
N ILE A 64 -13.97 -19.66 -6.96
CA ILE A 64 -15.27 -18.99 -7.14
C ILE A 64 -15.43 -17.83 -6.15
N ARG A 65 -15.02 -18.01 -4.89
CA ARG A 65 -15.05 -16.93 -3.88
C ARG A 65 -14.07 -15.81 -4.23
N ALA A 66 -12.82 -16.15 -4.52
CA ALA A 66 -11.81 -15.18 -4.91
C ALA A 66 -12.18 -14.42 -6.18
N ARG A 67 -12.84 -15.07 -7.14
CA ARG A 67 -13.38 -14.45 -8.36
C ARG A 67 -14.49 -13.45 -8.02
N ASN A 68 -15.44 -13.82 -7.17
CA ASN A 68 -16.52 -12.91 -6.75
C ASN A 68 -15.97 -11.70 -5.96
N ASP A 69 -14.95 -11.90 -5.13
CA ASP A 69 -14.29 -10.82 -4.40
C ASP A 69 -13.50 -9.89 -5.35
N LEU A 70 -12.87 -10.46 -6.40
CA LEU A 70 -12.18 -9.69 -7.44
C LEU A 70 -13.16 -8.92 -8.34
N GLU A 71 -14.31 -9.51 -8.66
CA GLU A 71 -15.38 -8.85 -9.46
C GLU A 71 -16.01 -7.68 -8.69
N ASN A 72 -16.03 -7.74 -7.34
CA ASN A 72 -16.38 -6.64 -6.44
C ASN A 72 -15.21 -5.66 -6.18
N SER A 73 -13.99 -6.00 -6.58
CA SER A 73 -12.79 -5.14 -6.54
C SER A 73 -12.77 -4.09 -7.68
N LYS A 74 -13.92 -3.80 -8.29
CA LYS A 74 -14.16 -2.48 -8.93
C LYS A 74 -14.33 -1.34 -7.91
N ARG A 75 -14.12 -1.61 -6.62
CA ARG A 75 -13.83 -0.58 -5.62
C ARG A 75 -12.44 -0.05 -5.88
N THR A 76 -12.34 0.91 -6.79
CA THR A 76 -11.18 1.81 -6.86
C THR A 76 -10.86 2.26 -5.45
N VAL A 77 -9.70 1.86 -4.93
CA VAL A 77 -9.16 2.39 -3.67
C VAL A 77 -8.91 3.87 -3.93
N ASP A 78 -9.86 4.70 -3.54
CA ASP A 78 -9.87 6.13 -3.87
C ASP A 78 -8.86 6.92 -3.02
N PHE A 79 -8.17 6.27 -2.07
CA PHE A 79 -7.24 6.85 -1.09
C PHE A 79 -7.77 8.11 -0.40
N GLY A 80 -9.08 8.35 -0.43
CA GLY A 80 -9.65 9.62 -0.02
C GLY A 80 -9.25 10.83 -0.87
N LEU A 81 -8.78 10.64 -2.11
CA LEU A 81 -8.48 11.70 -3.07
C LEU A 81 -9.75 12.38 -3.60
N ALA A 82 -10.86 11.64 -3.65
CA ALA A 82 -12.15 12.17 -4.11
C ALA A 82 -12.97 12.84 -3.00
N ARG A 83 -12.56 12.71 -1.72
CA ARG A 83 -13.33 13.25 -0.58
C ARG A 83 -12.82 14.62 -0.13
N GLY A 84 -13.75 15.57 -0.04
CA GLY A 84 -13.52 16.89 0.53
C GLY A 84 -12.47 17.74 -0.21
N TYR A 85 -12.23 18.93 0.35
CA TYR A 85 -11.32 19.91 -0.23
C TYR A 85 -9.85 19.44 -0.18
N SER A 86 -9.43 18.87 0.96
CA SER A 86 -8.06 18.39 1.16
C SER A 86 -7.70 17.21 0.25
N GLY A 87 -8.61 16.23 0.09
CA GLY A 87 -8.40 15.11 -0.85
C GLY A 87 -8.31 15.59 -2.29
N THR A 88 -9.20 16.49 -2.69
CA THR A 88 -9.20 17.06 -4.05
C THR A 88 -7.93 17.86 -4.34
N GLN A 89 -7.39 18.59 -3.35
CA GLN A 89 -6.10 19.28 -3.51
C GLN A 89 -4.96 18.29 -3.72
N GLU A 90 -4.91 17.23 -2.93
CA GLU A 90 -3.88 16.21 -3.07
C GLU A 90 -4.00 15.48 -4.41
N ALA A 91 -5.22 15.22 -4.88
CA ALA A 91 -5.50 14.64 -6.19
C ALA A 91 -4.98 15.54 -7.32
N LYS A 92 -5.30 16.85 -7.27
CA LYS A 92 -4.80 17.84 -8.25
C LYS A 92 -3.28 17.97 -8.22
N HIS A 93 -2.68 17.87 -7.04
CA HIS A 93 -1.24 17.90 -6.87
C HIS A 93 -0.58 16.66 -7.49
N ARG A 94 -1.05 15.44 -7.14
CA ARG A 94 -0.53 14.18 -7.71
C ARG A 94 -0.77 14.05 -9.22
N MET A 95 -1.90 14.55 -9.72
CA MET A 95 -2.22 14.57 -11.15
C MET A 95 -1.41 15.65 -11.92
N GLY A 96 -0.66 16.51 -11.23
CA GLY A 96 0.11 17.57 -11.88
C GLY A 96 -0.73 18.71 -12.45
N LEU A 97 -2.03 18.76 -12.13
CA LEU A 97 -2.93 19.84 -12.57
C LEU A 97 -2.51 21.21 -12.03
N ALA A 98 -1.87 21.25 -10.86
CA ALA A 98 -1.31 22.49 -10.32
C ALA A 98 -0.18 23.05 -11.22
N ALA A 99 0.69 22.17 -11.72
CA ALA A 99 1.77 22.56 -12.64
C ALA A 99 1.23 22.95 -14.03
N ALA A 100 0.19 22.28 -14.50
CA ALA A 100 -0.46 22.60 -15.77
C ALA A 100 -1.24 23.94 -15.74
N ASN A 101 -1.86 24.29 -14.60
CA ASN A 101 -2.58 25.56 -14.44
C ASN A 101 -1.67 26.76 -14.17
N PHE A 102 -0.39 26.53 -13.83
CA PHE A 102 0.58 27.60 -13.65
C PHE A 102 0.69 28.44 -14.94
N PRO A 103 0.80 29.78 -14.87
CA PRO A 103 0.89 30.63 -16.05
C PRO A 103 2.02 30.28 -17.02
N GLY A 104 3.11 29.69 -16.51
CA GLY A 104 4.22 29.13 -17.30
C GLY A 104 4.22 27.60 -17.39
N GLY A 105 3.09 26.95 -17.10
CA GLY A 105 2.93 25.50 -17.07
C GLY A 105 3.07 24.85 -18.46
N PRO A 106 3.48 23.57 -18.51
CA PRO A 106 3.62 22.85 -19.76
C PRO A 106 2.27 22.77 -20.52
N GLY A 107 2.30 23.03 -21.83
CA GLY A 107 1.12 23.00 -22.72
C GLY A 107 0.44 24.35 -22.96
N ARG A 108 0.79 25.41 -22.22
CA ARG A 108 0.23 26.75 -22.43
C ARG A 108 1.07 27.53 -23.44
N ARG A 109 0.53 27.79 -24.64
CA ARG A 109 1.18 28.65 -25.65
C ARG A 109 1.38 30.05 -25.05
N ARG A 110 2.63 30.51 -24.99
CA ARG A 110 2.94 31.91 -24.65
C ARG A 110 2.27 32.77 -25.73
N ARG A 111 1.35 33.66 -25.35
CA ARG A 111 0.88 34.70 -26.27
C ARG A 111 2.12 35.52 -26.59
N SER A 112 2.58 35.50 -27.84
CA SER A 112 3.65 36.38 -28.29
C SER A 112 3.20 37.81 -28.05
N GLU A 113 3.96 38.55 -27.24
CA GLU A 113 3.90 40.01 -27.22
C GLU A 113 4.36 40.49 -28.58
N THR A 114 3.44 40.58 -29.53
CA THR A 114 3.68 41.19 -30.84
C THR A 114 2.34 41.76 -31.27
N ASP A 115 2.01 42.92 -30.69
CA ASP A 115 1.06 43.90 -31.21
C ASP A 115 1.14 45.14 -30.28
N ALA A 116 2.20 45.94 -30.48
CA ALA A 116 2.30 47.34 -30.05
C ALA A 116 3.33 48.05 -30.94
#